data_AF-A0A382Y1F4-F1
#
_entry.id   AF-A0A382Y1F4-F1
#
_cell.length_a   1.000
_cell.length_b   1.000
_cell.length_c   1.000
_cell.angle_alpha   90.00
_cell.angle_beta   90.00
_cell.angle_gamma   90.00
#
_symmetry.space_group_name_H-M   'P 1'
#
loop_
_entity.id
_entity.type
_entity.pdbx_description
1 polymer ?
#
loop_
_entity_poly.entity_id
_entity_poly.type
_entity_poly.pdbx_seq_one_letter_code
_entity_poly.pdbx_strand_id
1 'polypeptide(L)' 'IKTPPASHFIKQAAKLKSGSKEPGRVIIGSITMKQAEQIAKEKMKDLNAIDLKEATKIICGSARSMGIEVKE' A
#
# COMPACT_ATOMS: atom_id res chain seq x y z
N ILE A 1 -2.73 -5.95 20.12
CA ILE A 1 -3.35 -6.53 18.90
C ILE A 1 -2.79 -5.74 17.71
N LYS A 2 -2.14 -6.40 16.75
CA LYS A 2 -1.43 -5.73 15.64
C LYS A 2 -2.38 -5.29 14.53
N THR A 3 -2.01 -4.20 13.87
CA THR A 3 -2.60 -3.63 12.65
C THR A 3 -2.86 -4.72 11.59
N PRO A 4 -3.96 -4.84 10.82
CA PRO A 4 -3.94 -5.65 9.61
C PRO A 4 -2.73 -5.29 8.72
N PRO A 5 -2.13 -6.25 8.00
CA PRO A 5 -0.93 -5.99 7.19
C PRO A 5 -1.22 -4.91 6.14
N ALA A 6 -0.19 -4.15 5.74
CA ALA A 6 -0.32 -3.11 4.71
C ALA A 6 -0.93 -3.68 3.42
N SER A 7 -0.58 -4.93 3.10
CA SER A 7 -1.13 -5.70 1.97
C SER A 7 -2.66 -5.78 1.96
N HIS A 8 -3.30 -5.86 3.13
CA HIS A 8 -4.76 -5.95 3.24
C HIS A 8 -5.43 -4.62 2.90
N PHE A 9 -4.90 -3.52 3.44
CA PHE A 9 -5.39 -2.17 3.15
C PHE A 9 -5.18 -1.78 1.70
N ILE A 10 -4.01 -2.07 1.14
CA ILE A 10 -3.70 -1.78 -0.27
C ILE A 10 -4.64 -2.57 -1.20
N LYS A 11 -4.90 -3.85 -0.91
CA LYS A 11 -5.86 -4.67 -1.65
C LYS A 11 -7.28 -4.10 -1.59
N GLN A 12 -7.72 -3.63 -0.42
CA GLN A 12 -9.01 -2.96 -0.28
C GLN A 12 -9.09 -1.67 -1.11
N ALA A 13 -8.08 -0.81 -1.03
CA ALA A 13 -8.04 0.43 -1.80
C ALA A 13 -8.00 0.19 -3.31
N ALA A 14 -7.26 -0.83 -3.75
CA ALA A 14 -7.20 -1.27 -5.14
C ALA A 14 -8.42 -2.10 -5.59
N LYS A 15 -9.34 -2.42 -4.68
CA LYS A 15 -10.49 -3.33 -4.89
C LYS A 15 -10.09 -4.70 -5.46
N LEU A 16 -8.93 -5.22 -5.06
CA LEU A 16 -8.37 -6.49 -5.51
C LEU A 16 -8.51 -7.57 -4.43
N LYS A 17 -8.84 -8.80 -4.84
CA LYS A 17 -8.90 -9.96 -3.94
C LYS A 17 -7.52 -10.62 -3.72
N SER A 18 -6.60 -10.45 -4.68
CA SER A 18 -5.26 -11.07 -4.67
C SER A 18 -4.19 -10.11 -5.14
N GLY A 19 -2.93 -10.35 -4.75
CA GLY A 19 -1.76 -9.64 -5.28
C GLY A 19 -1.34 -10.19 -6.65
N SER A 20 -0.42 -9.50 -7.33
CA SER A 20 0.09 -9.95 -8.64
C SER A 20 0.84 -11.27 -8.49
N LYS A 21 0.64 -12.17 -9.45
CA LYS A 21 1.42 -13.42 -9.54
C LYS A 21 2.84 -13.16 -10.05
N GLU A 22 3.05 -12.07 -10.79
CA GLU A 22 4.36 -11.64 -11.30
C GLU A 22 4.58 -10.14 -11.02
N PRO A 23 4.95 -9.77 -9.77
CA PRO A 23 5.24 -8.39 -9.41
C PRO A 23 6.34 -7.80 -10.29
N GLY A 24 6.11 -6.61 -10.85
CA GLY A 24 7.08 -5.91 -11.72
C GLY A 24 6.96 -6.23 -13.22
N ARG A 25 6.31 -7.34 -13.60
CA ARG A 25 5.92 -7.61 -15.00
C ARG A 25 4.45 -7.27 -15.25
N VAL A 26 3.58 -7.67 -14.33
CA VAL A 26 2.14 -7.46 -14.45
C VAL A 26 1.66 -6.57 -13.32
N ILE A 27 1.24 -5.35 -13.69
CA ILE A 27 0.54 -4.43 -12.81
C ILE A 27 -0.93 -4.84 -12.83
N ILE A 28 -1.43 -5.33 -11.69
CA ILE A 28 -2.81 -5.84 -11.60
C ILE A 28 -3.80 -4.81 -11.03
N GLY A 29 -3.32 -3.62 -10.68
CA GLY A 29 -4.16 -2.52 -10.21
C GLY A 29 -3.36 -1.29 -9.87
N SER A 30 -4.07 -0.24 -9.47
CA SER A 30 -3.46 1.02 -9.05
C SER A 30 -4.22 1.63 -7.89
N ILE A 31 -3.49 2.32 -7.02
CA ILE A 31 -4.05 3.16 -5.95
C ILE A 31 -3.61 4.61 -6.15
N THR A 32 -4.36 5.55 -5.61
CA THR A 32 -3.95 6.97 -5.64
C THR A 32 -3.05 7.32 -4.47
N MET A 33 -2.26 8.41 -4.59
CA MET A 33 -1.46 8.93 -3.49
C MET A 33 -2.31 9.23 -2.25
N LYS A 34 -3.51 9.78 -2.44
CA LYS A 34 -4.46 10.04 -1.33
C LYS A 34 -4.85 8.75 -0.60
N GLN A 35 -5.08 7.67 -1.32
CA GLN A 35 -5.38 6.37 -0.70
C GLN A 35 -4.15 5.83 0.05
N ALA A 36 -2.96 5.94 -0.54
CA ALA A 36 -1.72 5.54 0.12
C ALA A 36 -1.48 6.31 1.43
N GLU A 37 -1.73 7.63 1.44
CA GLU A 37 -1.65 8.48 2.63
C GLU A 37 -2.67 8.11 3.71
N GLN A 38 -3.92 7.80 3.32
CA GLN A 38 -4.95 7.34 4.25
C GLN A 38 -4.55 6.02 4.92
N ILE A 39 -4.07 5.06 4.13
CA ILE A 39 -3.58 3.77 4.64
C ILE A 39 -2.37 4.00 5.55
N ALA A 40 -1.47 4.90 5.17
CA ALA A 40 -0.30 5.26 5.96
C ALA A 40 -0.70 5.89 7.30
N LYS A 41 -1.72 6.76 7.34
CA LYS A 41 -2.28 7.33 8.57
C LYS A 41 -2.89 6.27 9.48
N GLU A 42 -3.73 5.39 8.93
CA GLU A 42 -4.36 4.32 9.69
C GLU A 42 -3.32 3.37 10.27
N LYS A 43 -2.29 3.05 9.48
CA LYS A 43 -1.22 2.13 9.88
C LYS A 43 -0.05 2.82 10.58
N MET A 44 -0.08 4.14 10.76
CA MET A 44 1.04 4.92 11.31
C MET A 44 1.47 4.39 12.69
N LYS A 45 0.51 3.91 13.49
CA LYS A 45 0.78 3.33 14.82
C LYS A 45 1.55 2.01 14.79
N ASP A 46 1.56 1.28 13.67
CA ASP A 46 2.37 0.06 13.50
C ASP A 46 3.59 0.26 12.60
N LEU A 47 3.71 1.41 11.95
CA LEU A 47 4.84 1.72 11.07
C LEU A 47 5.94 2.41 11.89
N ASN A 48 7.19 2.03 11.66
CA ASN A 48 8.36 2.75 12.18
C ASN A 48 8.68 4.01 11.37
N ALA A 49 7.65 4.67 10.83
CA ALA A 49 7.81 5.91 10.07
C ALA A 49 7.83 7.09 11.03
N ILE A 50 8.72 8.05 10.78
CA ILE A 50 8.79 9.29 11.57
C ILE A 50 7.71 10.26 11.09
N ASP A 51 7.54 10.33 9.77
CA ASP A 51 6.62 11.23 9.11
C ASP A 51 5.61 10.51 8.22
N LEU A 52 4.50 11.19 7.94
CA LEU A 52 3.46 10.73 7.03
C LEU A 52 3.99 10.45 5.62
N LYS A 53 4.99 11.21 5.17
CA LYS A 53 5.69 10.98 3.89
C LYS A 53 6.46 9.66 3.89
N GLU A 54 7.16 9.35 4.98
CA GLU A 54 7.88 8.08 5.10
C GLU A 54 6.90 6.90 5.17
N ALA A 55 5.84 7.04 5.96
CA ALA A 55 4.79 6.04 6.06
C ALA A 55 4.17 5.77 4.68
N THR A 56 3.88 6.84 3.93
CA THR A 56 3.37 6.73 2.55
C THR A 56 4.37 6.04 1.64
N LYS A 57 5.67 6.34 1.75
CA LYS A 57 6.75 5.64 1.02
C LYS A 57 6.77 4.14 1.33
N ILE A 58 6.58 3.74 2.60
CA ILE A 58 6.51 2.33 3.00
C ILE A 58 5.30 1.64 2.37
N ILE A 59 4.14 2.31 2.36
CA ILE A 59 2.92 1.81 1.70
C ILE A 59 3.13 1.71 0.18
N CYS A 60 3.74 2.70 -0.46
CA CYS A 60 4.06 2.68 -1.89
C CYS A 60 5.01 1.53 -2.25
N GLY A 61 6.06 1.31 -1.46
CA GLY A 61 6.97 0.19 -1.64
C GLY A 61 6.25 -1.16 -1.52
N SER A 62 5.35 -1.27 -0.54
CA SER A 62 4.50 -2.46 -0.36
C SER A 62 3.57 -2.68 -1.55
N ALA A 63 2.94 -1.62 -2.08
CA ALA A 63 2.07 -1.69 -3.25
C ALA A 63 2.85 -2.16 -4.48
N ARG A 64 4.04 -1.58 -4.73
CA ARG A 64 4.92 -1.95 -5.84
C ARG A 64 5.32 -3.42 -5.78
N SER A 65 5.66 -3.92 -4.59
CA SER A 65 6.02 -5.34 -4.39
C SER A 65 4.84 -6.30 -4.61
N MET A 66 3.59 -5.81 -4.59
CA MET A 66 2.41 -6.60 -4.93
C MET A 66 1.98 -6.45 -6.40
N GLY A 67 2.73 -5.70 -7.22
CA GLY A 67 2.34 -5.37 -8.59
C GLY A 67 1.17 -4.38 -8.65
N ILE A 68 1.10 -3.46 -7.69
CA ILE A 68 0.13 -2.36 -7.67
C ILE A 68 0.90 -1.06 -7.86
N GLU A 69 0.46 -0.27 -8.84
CA GLU A 69 1.06 1.02 -9.14
C GLU A 69 0.43 2.13 -8.29
N VAL A 70 1.23 3.09 -7.84
CA VAL A 70 0.71 4.28 -7.15
C VAL A 70 0.72 5.43 -8.17
N LYS A 71 -0.47 5.91 -8.50
CA LYS A 71 -0.67 7.07 -9.37
C LYS A 71 -1.02 8.29 -8.51
N GLU A 72 -0.72 9.49 -9.01
CA GLU A 72 -1.04 10.75 -8.33
C GLU A 72 -2.55 10.92 -8.10
#